data_AF-A0A378I5J2-F1
#
_entry.id   AF-A0A378I5J2-F1
#
_cell.length_a   1.000
_cell.length_b   1.000
_cell.length_c   1.000
_cell.angle_alpha   90.00
_cell.angle_beta   90.00
_cell.angle_gamma   90.00
#
_symmetry.space_group_name_H-M   'P 1'
#
loop_
_entity.id
_entity.type
_entity.pdbx_description
1 polymer ?
#
loop_
_entity_poly.entity_id
_entity_poly.type
_entity_poly.pdbx_seq_one_letter_code
_entity_poly.pdbx_strand_id
1 'polypeptide(L)'
;MRQLRQVVQLEPSITHEGKEVWQAANLLAEKPQAFFEPFVQDHLKWTLDYSILCTHLAREFVLRPDSPELTELLAVALLYAELLEYVYRYYINVPREVLRLRKEKTVYRHYLEKRGYLFEPEGELKLEADTITQKMRNDTAWINPYRLIFIRGKRLLNALVPLLNRVERYGQVIATADKILNPALAYLGWIFFGPRLFSNLFILIKHSVPGPWMTEQEKNLGFWFRFLAQLQRRYFEIGNDVVWFAAGILNCFVFVGPLAPIAVYFSLACFVYDIIWASVRAGIEIYRFNQLKAQYAEMAEDIKDDDSRRDEYEALLRHQKILDHRIRMETYRVLTTVATTTGVCLGFILMLPLFMANPLIPVIGAILFLSATVAGFLATRYFEEQRPRDQLQLPQSPKAEKPGIASSPYLFFSSNDRKEDKEIDFEFDETLLPQPMS
;
A
#
# COMPACT_ATOMS: atom_id res chain seq x y z
N MET A 1 -12.45 -17.27 -7.50
CA MET A 1 -12.35 -18.67 -7.00
C MET A 1 -11.91 -19.64 -8.10
N ARG A 2 -12.60 -19.64 -9.26
CA ARG A 2 -12.29 -20.50 -10.41
C ARG A 2 -10.85 -20.36 -10.94
N GLN A 3 -10.34 -19.14 -11.04
CA GLN A 3 -8.97 -18.89 -11.52
C GLN A 3 -7.90 -19.56 -10.65
N LEU A 4 -7.99 -19.43 -9.30
CA LEU A 4 -7.03 -20.11 -8.44
C LEU A 4 -7.16 -21.63 -8.59
N ARG A 5 -8.36 -22.20 -8.60
CA ARG A 5 -8.54 -23.65 -8.80
C ARG A 5 -8.03 -24.12 -10.16
N GLN A 6 -8.25 -23.34 -11.23
CA GLN A 6 -7.77 -23.64 -12.58
C GLN A 6 -6.24 -23.56 -12.70
N VAL A 7 -5.62 -22.58 -12.04
CA VAL A 7 -4.17 -22.36 -12.10
C VAL A 7 -3.43 -23.30 -11.16
N VAL A 8 -3.97 -23.52 -9.96
CA VAL A 8 -3.33 -24.34 -8.93
C VAL A 8 -3.59 -25.83 -9.17
N GLN A 9 -4.77 -26.21 -9.69
CA GLN A 9 -5.18 -27.60 -9.94
C GLN A 9 -4.87 -28.51 -8.74
N LEU A 10 -5.17 -28.02 -7.53
CA LEU A 10 -5.02 -28.78 -6.29
C LEU A 10 -6.39 -28.97 -5.67
N GLU A 11 -6.69 -30.22 -5.35
CA GLU A 11 -7.70 -30.57 -4.35
C GLU A 11 -7.02 -30.45 -2.97
N PRO A 12 -7.34 -29.41 -2.18
CA PRO A 12 -6.57 -29.10 -0.98
C PRO A 12 -6.91 -30.00 0.20
N SER A 13 -7.97 -30.81 0.09
CA SER A 13 -8.42 -31.75 1.12
C SER A 13 -8.65 -33.15 0.54
N ILE A 14 -8.42 -34.16 1.38
CA ILE A 14 -8.75 -35.57 1.09
C ILE A 14 -9.77 -36.03 2.12
N THR A 15 -10.82 -36.73 1.69
CA THR A 15 -11.78 -37.35 2.61
C THR A 15 -11.18 -38.60 3.23
N HIS A 16 -10.91 -38.57 4.53
CA HIS A 16 -10.48 -39.72 5.32
C HIS A 16 -11.51 -39.98 6.42
N GLU A 17 -12.12 -41.17 6.43
CA GLU A 17 -13.13 -41.56 7.43
C GLU A 17 -14.31 -40.57 7.56
N GLY A 18 -14.73 -39.97 6.43
CA GLY A 18 -15.82 -39.00 6.40
C GLY A 18 -15.46 -37.59 6.89
N LYS A 19 -14.17 -37.32 7.15
CA LYS A 19 -13.66 -35.98 7.48
C LYS A 19 -12.73 -35.48 6.39
N GLU A 20 -12.77 -34.17 6.12
CA GLU A 20 -11.86 -33.54 5.17
C GLU A 20 -10.53 -33.20 5.85
N VAL A 21 -9.45 -33.87 5.45
CA VAL A 21 -8.08 -33.61 5.92
C VAL A 21 -7.41 -32.64 4.98
N TRP A 22 -7.05 -31.46 5.47
CA TRP A 22 -6.39 -30.40 4.70
C TRP A 22 -4.90 -30.71 4.49
N GLN A 23 -4.44 -30.75 3.23
CA GLN A 23 -3.08 -31.13 2.83
C GLN A 23 -2.41 -30.15 1.86
N ALA A 24 -3.02 -28.98 1.59
CA ALA A 24 -2.53 -28.06 0.57
C ALA A 24 -1.07 -27.61 0.77
N ALA A 25 -0.61 -27.40 2.01
CA ALA A 25 0.79 -27.05 2.30
C ALA A 25 1.78 -28.14 1.84
N ASN A 26 1.44 -29.42 2.05
CA ASN A 26 2.26 -30.56 1.63
C ASN A 26 2.28 -30.66 0.10
N LEU A 27 1.11 -30.54 -0.53
CA LEU A 27 0.98 -30.54 -2.00
C LEU A 27 1.75 -29.39 -2.67
N LEU A 28 1.75 -28.20 -2.06
CA LEU A 28 2.54 -27.06 -2.55
C LEU A 28 4.04 -27.34 -2.44
N ALA A 29 4.49 -27.98 -1.36
CA ALA A 29 5.91 -28.30 -1.19
C ALA A 29 6.45 -29.28 -2.23
N GLU A 30 5.58 -30.12 -2.83
CA GLU A 30 5.93 -31.08 -3.88
C GLU A 30 5.94 -30.46 -5.30
N LYS A 31 5.41 -29.25 -5.48
CA LYS A 31 5.36 -28.62 -6.82
C LYS A 31 6.75 -28.22 -7.31
N PRO A 32 7.04 -28.39 -8.61
CA PRO A 32 8.32 -27.96 -9.20
C PRO A 32 8.43 -26.43 -9.20
N GLN A 33 9.65 -25.90 -9.25
CA GLN A 33 9.88 -24.44 -9.30
C GLN A 33 9.09 -23.72 -10.41
N ALA A 34 9.01 -24.32 -11.62
CA ALA A 34 8.30 -23.72 -12.75
C ALA A 34 6.82 -23.42 -12.45
N PHE A 35 6.21 -24.15 -11.50
CA PHE A 35 4.87 -23.84 -11.01
C PHE A 35 4.80 -22.48 -10.30
N PHE A 36 5.84 -22.10 -9.58
CA PHE A 36 5.88 -20.89 -8.76
C PHE A 36 6.30 -19.62 -9.51
N GLU A 37 6.97 -19.75 -10.65
CA GLU A 37 7.48 -18.61 -11.42
C GLU A 37 6.38 -17.60 -11.79
N PRO A 38 5.20 -17.99 -12.33
CA PRO A 38 4.13 -17.02 -12.59
C PRO A 38 3.65 -16.30 -11.32
N PHE A 39 3.61 -16.99 -10.18
CA PHE A 39 3.19 -16.40 -8.92
C PHE A 39 4.21 -15.42 -8.36
N VAL A 40 5.50 -15.65 -8.56
CA VAL A 40 6.54 -14.68 -8.15
C VAL A 40 6.52 -13.46 -9.06
N GLN A 41 6.34 -13.64 -10.37
CA GLN A 41 6.28 -12.54 -11.33
C GLN A 41 5.08 -11.61 -11.07
N ASP A 42 3.92 -12.21 -10.77
CA ASP A 42 2.66 -11.50 -10.58
C ASP A 42 2.22 -11.43 -9.10
N HIS A 43 3.14 -11.62 -8.15
CA HIS A 43 2.83 -11.72 -6.71
C HIS A 43 2.00 -10.55 -6.18
N LEU A 44 2.22 -9.35 -6.72
CA LEU A 44 1.43 -8.16 -6.41
C LEU A 44 -0.04 -8.36 -6.83
N LYS A 45 -0.29 -8.81 -8.07
CA LYS A 45 -1.63 -9.09 -8.57
C LYS A 45 -2.33 -10.14 -7.69
N TRP A 46 -1.67 -11.26 -7.42
CA TRP A 46 -2.22 -12.31 -6.55
C TRP A 46 -2.52 -11.82 -5.12
N THR A 47 -1.69 -10.92 -4.59
CA THR A 47 -1.95 -10.31 -3.28
C THR A 47 -3.15 -9.37 -3.31
N LEU A 48 -3.38 -8.67 -4.43
CA LEU A 48 -4.56 -7.83 -4.62
C LEU A 48 -5.83 -8.69 -4.69
N ASP A 49 -5.80 -9.76 -5.50
CA ASP A 49 -6.92 -10.70 -5.65
C ASP A 49 -7.29 -11.35 -4.31
N TYR A 50 -6.29 -11.81 -3.56
CA TYR A 50 -6.47 -12.33 -2.21
C TYR A 50 -7.09 -11.28 -1.28
N SER A 51 -6.61 -10.05 -1.29
CA SER A 51 -7.15 -8.98 -0.43
C SER A 51 -8.63 -8.68 -0.73
N ILE A 52 -9.06 -8.76 -1.99
CA ILE A 52 -10.47 -8.61 -2.39
C ILE A 52 -11.30 -9.81 -1.91
N LEU A 53 -10.76 -11.03 -2.02
CA LEU A 53 -11.39 -12.22 -1.46
C LEU A 53 -11.60 -12.07 0.04
N CYS A 54 -10.61 -11.54 0.78
CA CYS A 54 -10.75 -11.30 2.21
C CYS A 54 -11.83 -10.25 2.53
N THR A 55 -11.97 -9.17 1.73
CA THR A 55 -13.09 -8.22 1.89
C THR A 55 -14.45 -8.90 1.70
N HIS A 56 -14.57 -9.75 0.68
CA HIS A 56 -15.80 -10.50 0.41
C HIS A 56 -16.10 -11.46 1.56
N LEU A 57 -15.09 -12.20 2.01
CA LEU A 57 -15.18 -13.12 3.14
C LEU A 57 -15.64 -12.40 4.42
N ALA A 58 -15.07 -11.24 4.74
CA ALA A 58 -15.46 -10.45 5.90
C ALA A 58 -16.94 -10.04 5.86
N ARG A 59 -17.46 -9.72 4.67
CA ARG A 59 -18.87 -9.38 4.47
C ARG A 59 -19.78 -10.61 4.62
N GLU A 60 -19.45 -11.72 3.99
CA GLU A 60 -20.25 -12.96 4.09
C GLU A 60 -20.28 -13.50 5.52
N PHE A 61 -19.19 -13.31 6.26
CA PHE A 61 -19.13 -13.67 7.67
C PHE A 61 -20.18 -12.94 8.52
N VAL A 62 -20.48 -11.67 8.19
CA VAL A 62 -21.51 -10.87 8.87
C VAL A 62 -22.92 -11.25 8.40
N LEU A 63 -23.10 -11.45 7.10
CA LEU A 63 -24.42 -11.66 6.51
C LEU A 63 -24.94 -13.09 6.68
N ARG A 64 -24.06 -14.09 6.51
CA ARG A 64 -24.42 -15.51 6.37
C ARG A 64 -23.36 -16.41 7.02
N PRO A 65 -23.18 -16.33 8.35
CA PRO A 65 -22.12 -17.04 9.07
C PRO A 65 -22.18 -18.58 8.95
N ASP A 66 -23.34 -19.16 8.64
CA ASP A 66 -23.51 -20.62 8.56
C ASP A 66 -23.66 -21.14 7.12
N SER A 67 -23.44 -20.29 6.11
CA SER A 67 -23.62 -20.71 4.72
C SER A 67 -22.53 -21.70 4.25
N PRO A 68 -22.87 -22.68 3.39
CA PRO A 68 -21.89 -23.54 2.74
C PRO A 68 -20.95 -22.73 1.83
N GLU A 69 -21.46 -21.66 1.19
CA GLU A 69 -20.66 -20.70 0.41
C GLU A 69 -19.53 -20.09 1.24
N LEU A 70 -19.78 -19.72 2.50
CA LEU A 70 -18.75 -19.19 3.38
C LEU A 70 -17.66 -20.23 3.69
N THR A 71 -18.04 -21.50 3.85
CA THR A 71 -17.10 -22.61 4.05
C THR A 71 -16.17 -22.75 2.84
N GLU A 72 -16.72 -22.68 1.63
CA GLU A 72 -15.95 -22.71 0.40
C GLU A 72 -15.02 -21.49 0.28
N LEU A 73 -15.52 -20.29 0.58
CA LEU A 73 -14.72 -19.06 0.57
C LEU A 73 -13.58 -19.12 1.58
N LEU A 74 -13.81 -19.67 2.78
CA LEU A 74 -12.77 -19.89 3.80
C LEU A 74 -11.70 -20.86 3.29
N ALA A 75 -12.10 -21.96 2.67
CA ALA A 75 -11.16 -22.93 2.09
C ALA A 75 -10.32 -22.28 0.97
N VAL A 76 -10.94 -21.52 0.08
CA VAL A 76 -10.21 -20.81 -0.99
C VAL A 76 -9.28 -19.74 -0.42
N ALA A 77 -9.70 -18.99 0.60
CA ALA A 77 -8.86 -18.00 1.26
C ALA A 77 -7.65 -18.64 1.95
N LEU A 78 -7.86 -19.80 2.60
CA LEU A 78 -6.78 -20.58 3.21
C LEU A 78 -5.77 -21.07 2.16
N LEU A 79 -6.24 -21.61 1.03
CA LEU A 79 -5.38 -22.03 -0.07
C LEU A 79 -4.55 -20.86 -0.64
N TYR A 80 -5.19 -19.70 -0.84
CA TYR A 80 -4.50 -18.48 -1.25
C TYR A 80 -3.41 -18.06 -0.26
N ALA A 81 -3.74 -18.08 1.03
CA ALA A 81 -2.83 -17.67 2.08
C ALA A 81 -1.62 -18.61 2.17
N GLU A 82 -1.82 -19.92 2.01
CA GLU A 82 -0.74 -20.92 1.99
C GLU A 82 0.14 -20.79 0.75
N LEU A 83 -0.44 -20.58 -0.43
CA LEU A 83 0.30 -20.33 -1.66
C LEU A 83 1.15 -19.05 -1.56
N LEU A 84 0.54 -17.94 -1.16
CA LEU A 84 1.24 -16.67 -1.00
C LEU A 84 2.29 -16.74 0.11
N GLU A 85 2.02 -17.45 1.21
CA GLU A 85 3.01 -17.66 2.26
C GLU A 85 4.22 -18.41 1.69
N TYR A 86 3.99 -19.48 0.93
CA TYR A 86 5.05 -20.26 0.30
C TYR A 86 5.89 -19.38 -0.64
N VAL A 87 5.24 -18.60 -1.50
CA VAL A 87 5.89 -17.66 -2.43
C VAL A 87 6.71 -16.61 -1.69
N TYR A 88 6.13 -15.94 -0.69
CA TYR A 88 6.82 -14.92 0.09
C TYR A 88 7.93 -15.47 0.98
N ARG A 89 7.82 -16.72 1.44
CA ARG A 89 8.82 -17.35 2.28
C ARG A 89 10.01 -17.86 1.47
N TYR A 90 9.76 -18.59 0.40
CA TYR A 90 10.79 -19.35 -0.30
C TYR A 90 11.33 -18.66 -1.56
N TYR A 91 10.62 -17.70 -2.14
CA TYR A 91 11.04 -17.09 -3.41
C TYR A 91 11.27 -15.58 -3.33
N ILE A 92 10.49 -14.85 -2.53
CA ILE A 92 10.60 -13.38 -2.41
C ILE A 92 11.27 -12.95 -1.09
N ASN A 93 11.25 -13.83 -0.09
CA ASN A 93 11.80 -13.61 1.26
C ASN A 93 11.27 -12.33 1.93
N VAL A 94 10.01 -12.37 2.34
CA VAL A 94 9.29 -11.24 2.96
C VAL A 94 8.69 -11.66 4.30
N PRO A 95 9.48 -11.65 5.38
CA PRO A 95 9.04 -12.18 6.68
C PRO A 95 7.74 -11.56 7.19
N ARG A 96 7.52 -10.25 6.96
CA ARG A 96 6.30 -9.56 7.39
C ARG A 96 5.03 -10.09 6.70
N GLU A 97 5.09 -10.41 5.40
CA GLU A 97 3.93 -10.94 4.68
C GLU A 97 3.67 -12.38 5.11
N VAL A 98 4.73 -13.16 5.32
CA VAL A 98 4.63 -14.52 5.89
C VAL A 98 3.93 -14.48 7.26
N LEU A 99 4.33 -13.57 8.15
CA LEU A 99 3.68 -13.40 9.46
C LEU A 99 2.22 -12.95 9.36
N ARG A 100 1.90 -12.01 8.47
CA ARG A 100 0.53 -11.56 8.22
C ARG A 100 -0.35 -12.72 7.73
N LEU A 101 0.11 -13.44 6.72
CA LEU A 101 -0.61 -14.56 6.11
C LEU A 101 -0.82 -15.69 7.11
N ARG A 102 0.17 -15.99 7.97
CA ARG A 102 0.00 -16.97 9.06
C ARG A 102 -1.08 -16.59 10.05
N LYS A 103 -1.10 -15.32 10.50
CA LYS A 103 -2.17 -14.84 11.39
C LYS A 103 -3.54 -15.07 10.74
N GLU A 104 -3.69 -14.74 9.46
CA GLU A 104 -4.92 -14.94 8.70
C GLU A 104 -5.27 -16.44 8.53
N LYS A 105 -4.28 -17.30 8.21
CA LYS A 105 -4.45 -18.76 8.15
C LYS A 105 -4.98 -19.34 9.45
N THR A 106 -4.44 -18.93 10.60
CA THR A 106 -4.91 -19.40 11.92
C THR A 106 -6.39 -19.07 12.11
N VAL A 107 -6.83 -17.89 11.68
CA VAL A 107 -8.25 -17.52 11.72
C VAL A 107 -9.09 -18.42 10.83
N TYR A 108 -8.66 -18.66 9.58
CA TYR A 108 -9.41 -19.49 8.63
C TYR A 108 -9.49 -20.94 9.08
N ARG A 109 -8.38 -21.52 9.55
CA ARG A 109 -8.34 -22.89 10.09
C ARG A 109 -9.29 -23.05 11.27
N HIS A 110 -9.27 -22.12 12.24
CA HIS A 110 -10.20 -22.15 13.36
C HIS A 110 -11.67 -22.19 12.93
N TYR A 111 -12.05 -21.43 11.90
CA TYR A 111 -13.42 -21.45 11.38
C TYR A 111 -13.74 -22.70 10.57
N LEU A 112 -12.77 -23.27 9.85
CA LEU A 112 -12.95 -24.51 9.09
C LEU A 112 -12.97 -25.75 9.99
N GLU A 113 -12.20 -25.79 11.09
CA GLU A 113 -12.24 -26.85 12.10
C GLU A 113 -13.64 -27.01 12.69
N LYS A 114 -14.28 -25.89 13.01
CA LYS A 114 -15.69 -25.86 13.46
C LYS A 114 -16.67 -26.43 12.44
N ARG A 115 -16.27 -26.55 11.18
CA ARG A 115 -17.04 -27.08 10.06
C ARG A 115 -16.62 -28.49 9.65
N GLY A 116 -15.78 -29.16 10.45
CA GLY A 116 -15.41 -30.57 10.24
C GLY A 116 -14.10 -30.80 9.49
N TYR A 117 -13.35 -29.75 9.15
CA TYR A 117 -12.00 -29.89 8.58
C TYR A 117 -11.01 -30.30 9.65
N LEU A 118 -10.05 -31.14 9.26
CA LEU A 118 -8.91 -31.53 10.09
C LEU A 118 -7.63 -30.93 9.52
N PHE A 119 -6.79 -30.41 10.41
CA PHE A 119 -5.50 -29.82 10.06
C PHE A 119 -4.38 -30.53 10.83
N GLU A 120 -3.25 -30.70 10.16
CA GLU A 120 -2.02 -31.08 10.85
C GLU A 120 -1.54 -29.90 11.72
N PRO A 121 -1.01 -30.19 12.93
CA PRO A 121 -0.46 -29.15 13.78
C PRO A 121 0.70 -28.45 13.06
N GLU A 122 0.60 -27.13 12.92
CA GLU A 122 1.62 -26.34 12.26
C GLU A 122 2.81 -26.12 13.19
N GLY A 123 4.02 -26.44 12.73
CA GLY A 123 5.23 -26.21 13.51
C GLY A 123 5.41 -24.72 13.83
N GLU A 124 5.72 -24.40 15.08
CA GLU A 124 6.09 -23.05 15.48
C GLU A 124 7.42 -22.65 14.84
N LEU A 125 7.35 -21.88 13.76
CA LEU A 125 8.51 -21.18 13.23
C LEU A 125 8.60 -19.80 13.87
N LYS A 126 9.62 -19.62 14.71
CA LYS A 126 10.04 -18.30 15.20
C LYS A 126 10.59 -17.47 14.04
N LEU A 127 9.71 -16.73 13.38
CA LEU A 127 10.10 -15.70 12.43
C LEU A 127 10.24 -14.39 13.22
N GLU A 128 11.45 -13.85 13.26
CA GLU A 128 11.63 -12.46 13.66
C GLU A 128 11.13 -11.58 12.51
N ALA A 129 10.17 -10.70 12.82
CA ALA A 129 9.77 -9.67 11.86
C ALA A 129 11.01 -8.85 11.49
N ASP A 130 11.16 -8.48 10.22
CA ASP A 130 12.30 -7.71 9.71
C ASP A 130 12.30 -6.30 10.33
N THR A 131 12.87 -6.18 11.53
CA THR A 131 12.58 -5.06 12.45
C THR A 131 13.18 -3.75 11.97
N ILE A 132 14.39 -3.75 11.41
CA ILE A 132 15.13 -2.50 11.14
C ILE A 132 14.53 -1.77 9.94
N THR A 133 14.43 -2.43 8.78
CA THR A 133 13.91 -1.79 7.57
C THR A 133 12.45 -1.38 7.74
N GLN A 134 11.66 -2.24 8.39
CA GLN A 134 10.26 -1.93 8.66
C GLN A 134 10.12 -0.75 9.61
N LYS A 135 10.91 -0.71 10.70
CA LYS A 135 10.94 0.42 11.62
C LYS A 135 11.32 1.71 10.90
N MET A 136 12.39 1.69 10.10
CA MET A 136 12.80 2.86 9.30
C MET A 136 11.68 3.34 8.37
N ARG A 137 11.00 2.42 7.68
CA ARG A 137 9.87 2.76 6.80
C ARG A 137 8.73 3.40 7.59
N ASN A 138 8.35 2.83 8.72
CA ASN A 138 7.27 3.32 9.57
C ASN A 138 7.60 4.69 10.16
N ASP A 139 8.81 4.84 10.71
CA ASP A 139 9.30 6.11 11.26
C ASP A 139 9.33 7.18 10.17
N THR A 140 9.81 6.86 8.96
CA THR A 140 9.80 7.78 7.82
C THR A 140 8.38 8.21 7.46
N ALA A 141 7.44 7.27 7.38
CA ALA A 141 6.04 7.55 7.05
C ALA A 141 5.38 8.45 8.11
N TRP A 142 5.68 8.25 9.38
CA TRP A 142 5.14 9.04 10.49
C TRP A 142 5.76 10.43 10.60
N ILE A 143 7.07 10.56 10.39
CA ILE A 143 7.78 11.86 10.47
C ILE A 143 7.48 12.73 9.24
N ASN A 144 7.22 12.13 8.07
CA ASN A 144 7.10 12.85 6.80
C ASN A 144 6.10 14.03 6.83
N PRO A 145 4.85 13.88 7.32
CA PRO A 145 3.87 14.97 7.31
C PRO A 145 4.32 16.16 8.15
N TYR A 146 4.86 15.92 9.35
CA TYR A 146 5.37 16.97 10.23
C TYR A 146 6.55 17.72 9.61
N ARG A 147 7.48 16.98 8.99
CA ARG A 147 8.58 17.57 8.23
C ARG A 147 8.07 18.50 7.13
N LEU A 148 7.11 18.04 6.33
CA LEU A 148 6.55 18.83 5.24
C LEU A 148 5.82 20.06 5.78
N ILE A 149 4.97 19.93 6.79
CA ILE A 149 4.28 21.07 7.42
C ILE A 149 5.29 22.08 7.96
N PHE A 150 6.36 21.63 8.61
CA PHE A 150 7.40 22.51 9.14
C PHE A 150 8.13 23.28 8.03
N ILE A 151 8.64 22.58 7.00
CA ILE A 151 9.37 23.19 5.88
C ILE A 151 8.48 24.17 5.12
N ARG A 152 7.22 23.79 4.87
CA ARG A 152 6.27 24.60 4.10
C ARG A 152 5.72 25.76 4.93
N GLY A 153 5.50 25.55 6.23
CA GLY A 153 5.14 26.61 7.18
C GLY A 153 6.22 27.67 7.31
N LYS A 154 7.50 27.26 7.35
CA LYS A 154 8.63 28.20 7.29
C LYS A 154 8.57 29.07 6.03
N ARG A 155 8.30 28.46 4.86
CA ARG A 155 8.19 29.21 3.60
C ARG A 155 7.06 30.25 3.63
N LEU A 156 5.94 29.96 4.29
CA LEU A 156 4.88 30.92 4.53
C LEU A 156 5.35 32.09 5.42
N LEU A 157 6.06 31.80 6.50
CA LEU A 157 6.65 32.87 7.34
C LEU A 157 7.61 33.76 6.53
N ASN A 158 8.47 33.17 5.69
CA ASN A 158 9.38 33.94 4.85
C ASN A 158 8.62 34.79 3.80
N ALA A 159 7.54 34.26 3.22
CA ALA A 159 6.71 35.00 2.27
C ALA A 159 5.97 36.19 2.91
N LEU A 160 5.69 36.16 4.22
CA LEU A 160 5.03 37.25 4.94
C LEU A 160 5.96 38.44 5.25
N VAL A 161 7.29 38.27 5.18
CA VAL A 161 8.26 39.32 5.52
C VAL A 161 8.03 40.64 4.76
N PRO A 162 7.81 40.65 3.43
CA PRO A 162 7.58 41.89 2.71
C PRO A 162 6.27 42.60 3.09
N LEU A 163 5.22 41.84 3.48
CA LEU A 163 3.92 42.40 3.89
C LEU A 163 3.95 42.95 5.32
N LEU A 164 4.71 42.31 6.20
CA LEU A 164 4.85 42.68 7.61
C LEU A 164 6.08 43.56 7.86
N ASN A 165 6.62 44.20 6.83
CA ASN A 165 7.81 45.05 6.93
C ASN A 165 7.65 46.23 7.91
N ARG A 166 6.41 46.67 8.17
CA ARG A 166 6.07 47.69 9.18
C ARG A 166 6.28 47.21 10.61
N VAL A 167 6.34 45.91 10.84
CA VAL A 167 6.64 45.30 12.14
C VAL A 167 8.15 45.06 12.17
N GLU A 168 8.93 46.09 12.54
CA GLU A 168 10.40 46.09 12.47
C GLU A 168 11.06 44.83 13.07
N ARG A 169 10.47 44.30 14.15
CA ARG A 169 10.97 43.09 14.83
C ARG A 169 10.72 41.80 14.06
N TYR A 170 9.68 41.71 13.24
CA TYR A 170 9.32 40.48 12.54
C TYR A 170 10.42 40.05 11.56
N GLY A 171 10.85 40.96 10.68
CA GLY A 171 11.91 40.69 9.71
C GLY A 171 13.23 40.30 10.38
N GLN A 172 13.61 40.95 11.49
CA GLN A 172 14.82 40.63 12.25
C GLN A 172 14.77 39.23 12.88
N VAL A 173 13.62 38.85 13.45
CA VAL A 173 13.42 37.50 14.02
C VAL A 173 13.51 36.43 12.93
N ILE A 174 12.81 36.62 11.80
CA ILE A 174 12.86 35.67 10.67
C ILE A 174 14.27 35.56 10.10
N ALA A 175 14.98 36.68 9.90
CA ALA A 175 16.36 36.67 9.41
C ALA A 175 17.32 35.95 10.37
N THR A 176 17.12 36.10 11.69
CA THR A 176 17.92 35.40 12.71
C THR A 176 17.62 33.90 12.71
N ALA A 177 16.34 33.53 12.65
CA ALA A 177 15.91 32.14 12.55
C ALA A 177 16.45 31.49 11.26
N ASP A 178 16.45 32.20 10.15
CA ASP A 178 16.91 31.71 8.85
C ASP A 178 18.40 31.34 8.83
N LYS A 179 19.24 32.06 9.58
CA LYS A 179 20.68 31.72 9.71
C LYS A 179 20.90 30.32 10.28
N ILE A 180 20.00 29.84 11.13
CA ILE A 180 20.07 28.52 11.77
C ILE A 180 19.24 27.50 10.98
N LEU A 181 18.01 27.86 10.63
CA LEU A 181 17.06 26.94 10.00
C LEU A 181 17.42 26.60 8.55
N ASN A 182 17.97 27.52 7.76
CA ASN A 182 18.30 27.21 6.35
C ASN A 182 19.37 26.11 6.25
N PRO A 183 20.53 26.19 6.95
CA PRO A 183 21.50 25.11 6.95
C PRO A 183 20.89 23.80 7.48
N ALA A 184 20.19 23.85 8.62
CA ALA A 184 19.59 22.66 9.21
C ALA A 184 18.60 21.95 8.26
N LEU A 185 17.74 22.72 7.57
CA LEU A 185 16.80 22.18 6.60
C LEU A 185 17.47 21.64 5.34
N ALA A 186 18.58 22.21 4.90
CA ALA A 186 19.35 21.69 3.78
C ALA A 186 19.93 20.29 4.10
N TYR A 187 20.50 20.11 5.29
CA TYR A 187 20.96 18.80 5.76
C TYR A 187 19.81 17.81 5.96
N LEU A 188 18.70 18.25 6.58
CA LEU A 188 17.51 17.42 6.77
C LEU A 188 16.96 16.91 5.43
N GLY A 189 17.11 17.69 4.36
CA GLY A 189 16.70 17.36 3.01
C GLY A 189 17.19 15.98 2.58
N TRP A 190 18.50 15.73 2.60
CA TRP A 190 19.05 14.44 2.17
C TRP A 190 19.09 13.39 3.29
N ILE A 191 19.30 13.80 4.56
CA ILE A 191 19.33 12.88 5.72
C ILE A 191 18.00 12.13 5.85
N PHE A 192 16.88 12.77 5.50
CA PHE A 192 15.59 12.11 5.57
C PHE A 192 15.42 10.99 4.53
N PHE A 193 15.87 11.19 3.29
CA PHE A 193 15.69 10.22 2.21
C PHE A 193 16.81 9.18 2.14
N GLY A 194 18.01 9.51 2.60
CA GLY A 194 19.19 8.64 2.55
C GLY A 194 18.95 7.26 3.18
N PRO A 195 18.53 7.15 4.46
CA PRO A 195 18.33 5.87 5.13
C PRO A 195 17.35 4.95 4.39
N ARG A 196 16.22 5.49 3.92
CA ARG A 196 15.22 4.71 3.17
C ARG A 196 15.75 4.28 1.80
N LEU A 197 16.44 5.17 1.09
CA LEU A 197 17.08 4.88 -0.19
C LEU A 197 18.10 3.73 -0.05
N PHE A 198 19.06 3.88 0.86
CA PHE A 198 20.13 2.90 1.05
C PHE A 198 19.60 1.56 1.56
N SER A 199 18.60 1.56 2.44
CA SER A 199 17.94 0.32 2.88
C SER A 199 17.26 -0.40 1.71
N ASN A 200 16.49 0.31 0.88
CA ASN A 200 15.82 -0.28 -0.27
C ASN A 200 16.81 -0.79 -1.34
N LEU A 201 17.89 -0.05 -1.61
CA LEU A 201 18.96 -0.49 -2.52
C LEU A 201 19.72 -1.69 -1.95
N PHE A 202 20.03 -1.69 -0.66
CA PHE A 202 20.68 -2.82 0.01
C PHE A 202 19.85 -4.09 -0.11
N ILE A 203 18.55 -4.02 0.15
CA ILE A 203 17.65 -5.18 0.02
C ILE A 203 17.54 -5.62 -1.44
N LEU A 204 17.44 -4.69 -2.39
CA LEU A 204 17.43 -5.01 -3.81
C LEU A 204 18.69 -5.80 -4.21
N ILE A 205 19.87 -5.32 -3.83
CA ILE A 205 21.15 -5.99 -4.13
C ILE A 205 21.26 -7.33 -3.39
N LYS A 206 20.97 -7.33 -2.07
CA LYS A 206 20.97 -8.52 -1.21
C LYS A 206 20.14 -9.63 -1.85
N HIS A 207 18.94 -9.33 -2.34
CA HIS A 207 18.07 -10.34 -2.93
C HIS A 207 18.31 -10.60 -4.42
N SER A 208 19.21 -9.87 -5.08
CA SER A 208 19.59 -10.14 -6.48
C SER A 208 20.80 -11.07 -6.56
N VAL A 209 21.75 -10.96 -5.63
CA VAL A 209 22.99 -11.75 -5.62
C VAL A 209 22.82 -12.98 -4.73
N PRO A 210 23.08 -14.21 -5.22
CA PRO A 210 22.94 -15.42 -4.40
C PRO A 210 23.89 -15.39 -3.19
N GLY A 211 23.35 -15.70 -2.01
CA GLY A 211 24.11 -15.73 -0.77
C GLY A 211 23.48 -16.62 0.30
N PRO A 212 24.12 -16.79 1.47
CA PRO A 212 23.63 -17.66 2.55
C PRO A 212 22.31 -17.20 3.20
N TRP A 213 21.87 -15.96 2.94
CA TRP A 213 20.60 -15.42 3.42
C TRP A 213 19.38 -15.80 2.55
N MET A 214 19.61 -16.48 1.42
CA MET A 214 18.56 -16.93 0.51
C MET A 214 18.29 -18.42 0.69
N THR A 215 17.05 -18.81 0.48
CA THR A 215 16.65 -20.20 0.31
C THR A 215 17.20 -20.75 -1.01
N GLU A 216 17.33 -22.07 -1.13
CA GLU A 216 17.73 -22.70 -2.40
C GLU A 216 16.71 -22.44 -3.51
N GLN A 217 15.42 -22.39 -3.16
CA GLN A 217 14.33 -22.05 -4.08
C GLN A 217 14.50 -20.64 -4.67
N GLU A 218 14.85 -19.63 -3.85
CA GLU A 218 15.10 -18.27 -4.32
C GLU A 218 16.33 -18.23 -5.24
N LYS A 219 17.42 -18.91 -4.87
CA LYS A 219 18.66 -18.94 -5.69
C LYS A 219 18.42 -19.48 -7.10
N ASN A 220 17.54 -20.48 -7.23
CA ASN A 220 17.27 -21.16 -8.51
C ASN A 220 16.41 -20.36 -9.49
N LEU A 221 15.77 -19.25 -9.09
CA LEU A 221 14.99 -18.38 -9.99
C LEU A 221 15.85 -17.60 -11.00
N GLY A 222 17.17 -17.54 -10.80
CA GLY A 222 18.08 -16.74 -11.61
C GLY A 222 18.19 -15.28 -11.16
N PHE A 223 19.25 -14.60 -11.59
CA PHE A 223 19.53 -13.22 -11.18
C PHE A 223 18.45 -12.23 -11.61
N TRP A 224 18.09 -12.24 -12.89
CA TRP A 224 17.19 -11.24 -13.47
C TRP A 224 15.78 -11.30 -12.87
N PHE A 225 15.28 -12.51 -12.67
CA PHE A 225 13.96 -12.73 -12.12
C PHE A 225 13.85 -12.26 -10.67
N ARG A 226 14.86 -12.57 -9.84
CA ARG A 226 14.96 -12.04 -8.47
C ARG A 226 15.05 -10.53 -8.42
N PHE A 227 15.92 -9.94 -9.25
CA PHE A 227 16.06 -8.50 -9.36
C PHE A 227 14.72 -7.83 -9.70
N LEU A 228 14.02 -8.34 -10.72
CA LEU A 228 12.74 -7.80 -11.14
C LEU A 228 11.66 -7.94 -10.06
N ALA A 229 11.55 -9.10 -9.41
CA ALA A 229 10.59 -9.33 -8.32
C ALA A 229 10.82 -8.36 -7.16
N GLN A 230 12.08 -8.08 -6.80
CA GLN A 230 12.41 -7.13 -5.73
C GLN A 230 12.24 -5.68 -6.18
N LEU A 231 12.54 -5.37 -7.44
CA LEU A 231 12.36 -4.05 -8.02
C LEU A 231 10.87 -3.68 -8.10
N GLN A 232 10.00 -4.58 -8.57
CA GLN A 232 8.55 -4.37 -8.65
C GLN A 232 7.92 -3.91 -7.32
N ARG A 233 8.51 -4.31 -6.19
CA ARG A 233 8.03 -3.94 -4.86
C ARG A 233 8.54 -2.58 -4.37
N ARG A 234 9.68 -2.12 -4.90
CA ARG A 234 10.42 -0.96 -4.37
C ARG A 234 10.64 0.16 -5.37
N TYR A 235 10.36 -0.03 -6.66
CA TYR A 235 10.73 0.92 -7.71
C TYR A 235 10.13 2.30 -7.48
N PHE A 236 8.89 2.38 -6.98
CA PHE A 236 8.28 3.67 -6.64
C PHE A 236 9.00 4.39 -5.49
N GLU A 237 9.47 3.64 -4.50
CA GLU A 237 10.19 4.19 -3.34
C GLU A 237 11.57 4.66 -3.77
N ILE A 238 12.32 3.79 -4.46
CA ILE A 238 13.66 4.07 -4.97
C ILE A 238 13.61 5.27 -5.92
N GLY A 239 12.68 5.30 -6.89
CA GLY A 239 12.57 6.39 -7.84
C GLY A 239 12.25 7.73 -7.16
N ASN A 240 11.38 7.74 -6.14
CA ASN A 240 11.12 8.95 -5.36
C ASN A 240 12.37 9.37 -4.56
N ASP A 241 12.99 8.42 -3.87
CA ASP A 241 14.08 8.70 -2.94
C ASP A 241 15.36 9.13 -3.63
N VAL A 242 15.68 8.56 -4.80
CA VAL A 242 16.83 8.98 -5.61
C VAL A 242 16.73 10.46 -5.97
N VAL A 243 15.57 10.91 -6.48
CA VAL A 243 15.37 12.31 -6.89
C VAL A 243 15.49 13.24 -5.69
N TRP A 244 14.79 12.94 -4.59
CA TRP A 244 14.79 13.81 -3.43
C TRP A 244 16.09 13.78 -2.62
N PHE A 245 16.78 12.64 -2.58
CA PHE A 245 18.13 12.54 -2.02
C PHE A 245 19.12 13.37 -2.84
N ALA A 246 19.15 13.21 -4.16
CA ALA A 246 19.99 14.00 -5.05
C ALA A 246 19.68 15.50 -4.93
N ALA A 247 18.40 15.87 -4.87
CA ALA A 247 17.98 17.24 -4.64
C ALA A 247 18.49 17.80 -3.31
N GLY A 248 18.40 17.02 -2.23
CA GLY A 248 18.95 17.40 -0.93
C GLY A 248 20.46 17.64 -0.98
N ILE A 249 21.22 16.73 -1.59
CA ILE A 249 22.69 16.84 -1.73
C ILE A 249 23.06 18.07 -2.57
N LEU A 250 22.43 18.25 -3.73
CA LEU A 250 22.71 19.38 -4.62
C LEU A 250 22.35 20.71 -3.96
N ASN A 251 21.19 20.83 -3.31
CA ASN A 251 20.83 22.05 -2.60
C ASN A 251 21.74 22.35 -1.39
N CYS A 252 22.26 21.31 -0.73
CA CYS A 252 23.11 21.47 0.45
C CYS A 252 24.56 21.85 0.09
N PHE A 253 25.11 21.29 -0.99
CA PHE A 253 26.55 21.42 -1.30
C PHE A 253 26.87 22.14 -2.60
N VAL A 254 25.94 22.19 -3.57
CA VAL A 254 26.20 22.71 -4.91
C VAL A 254 25.48 24.04 -5.14
N PHE A 255 24.17 24.10 -4.90
CA PHE A 255 23.35 25.30 -5.11
C PHE A 255 23.40 26.26 -3.92
N VAL A 256 24.61 26.61 -3.51
CA VAL A 256 24.89 27.56 -2.42
C VAL A 256 25.51 28.84 -2.98
N GLY A 257 25.47 29.93 -2.19
CA GLY A 257 26.07 31.21 -2.58
C GLY A 257 25.48 31.76 -3.88
N PRO A 258 26.30 32.13 -4.88
CA PRO A 258 25.82 32.65 -6.17
C PRO A 258 24.89 31.71 -6.94
N LEU A 259 24.96 30.40 -6.70
CA LEU A 259 24.13 29.39 -7.37
C LEU A 259 22.79 29.14 -6.66
N ALA A 260 22.55 29.76 -5.50
CA ALA A 260 21.30 29.59 -4.75
C ALA A 260 20.02 29.88 -5.57
N PRO A 261 19.97 30.85 -6.50
CA PRO A 261 18.78 31.05 -7.34
C PRO A 261 18.43 29.83 -8.22
N ILE A 262 19.43 29.03 -8.63
CA ILE A 262 19.22 27.83 -9.45
C ILE A 262 18.49 26.74 -8.65
N ALA A 263 18.75 26.66 -7.33
CA ALA A 263 18.08 25.73 -6.41
C ALA A 263 16.55 25.79 -6.51
N VAL A 264 16.00 26.98 -6.73
CA VAL A 264 14.55 27.22 -6.81
C VAL A 264 13.97 26.55 -8.06
N TYR A 265 14.60 26.75 -9.23
CA TYR A 265 14.16 26.12 -10.48
C TYR A 265 14.38 24.61 -10.46
N PHE A 266 15.48 24.15 -9.85
CA PHE A 266 15.72 22.72 -9.65
C PHE A 266 14.65 22.09 -8.75
N SER A 267 14.25 22.77 -7.68
CA SER A 267 13.14 22.33 -6.81
C SER A 267 11.80 22.29 -7.56
N LEU A 268 11.55 23.25 -8.47
CA LEU A 268 10.38 23.22 -9.34
C LEU A 268 10.38 21.96 -10.23
N ALA A 269 11.52 21.64 -10.84
CA ALA A 269 11.65 20.41 -11.64
C ALA A 269 11.36 19.16 -10.80
N CYS A 270 11.80 19.11 -9.54
CA CYS A 270 11.46 18.01 -8.62
C CYS A 270 9.95 17.93 -8.31
N PHE A 271 9.25 19.05 -8.14
CA PHE A 271 7.79 19.03 -7.96
C PHE A 271 7.04 18.60 -9.22
N VAL A 272 7.52 18.97 -10.41
CA VAL A 272 6.96 18.46 -11.67
C VAL A 272 7.17 16.94 -11.78
N TYR A 273 8.36 16.47 -11.41
CA TYR A 273 8.63 15.03 -11.31
C TYR A 273 7.66 14.32 -10.37
N ASP A 274 7.37 14.87 -9.18
CA ASP A 274 6.40 14.28 -8.25
C ASP A 274 5.00 14.14 -8.85
N ILE A 275 4.55 15.09 -9.67
CA ILE A 275 3.26 15.00 -10.38
C ILE A 275 3.29 13.84 -11.36
N ILE A 276 4.34 13.75 -12.20
CA ILE A 276 4.50 12.68 -13.18
C ILE A 276 4.55 11.33 -12.46
N TRP A 277 5.33 11.23 -11.38
CA TRP A 277 5.51 10.01 -10.62
C TRP A 277 4.23 9.55 -9.92
N ALA A 278 3.49 10.48 -9.31
CA ALA A 278 2.19 10.18 -8.71
C ALA A 278 1.17 9.75 -9.78
N SER A 279 1.19 10.37 -10.96
CA SER A 279 0.30 10.05 -12.08
C SER A 279 0.59 8.67 -12.67
N VAL A 280 1.87 8.32 -12.86
CA VAL A 280 2.30 6.98 -13.30
C VAL A 280 1.87 5.93 -12.28
N ARG A 281 2.06 6.19 -10.99
CA ARG A 281 1.59 5.29 -9.92
C ARG A 281 0.08 5.09 -9.97
N ALA A 282 -0.69 6.18 -10.05
CA ALA A 282 -2.13 6.12 -10.16
C ALA A 282 -2.57 5.34 -11.39
N GLY A 283 -1.95 5.58 -12.55
CA GLY A 283 -2.24 4.86 -13.79
C GLY A 283 -1.99 3.36 -13.68
N ILE A 284 -0.87 2.93 -13.09
CA ILE A 284 -0.56 1.51 -12.88
C ILE A 284 -1.54 0.86 -11.90
N GLU A 285 -1.88 1.52 -10.80
CA GLU A 285 -2.84 0.99 -9.82
C GLU A 285 -4.24 0.86 -10.43
N ILE A 286 -4.74 1.90 -11.10
CA ILE A 286 -6.04 1.88 -11.80
C ILE A 286 -6.06 0.80 -12.89
N TYR A 287 -4.97 0.67 -13.65
CA TYR A 287 -4.87 -0.35 -14.69
C TYR A 287 -5.00 -1.77 -14.13
N ARG A 288 -4.31 -2.07 -13.01
CA ARG A 288 -4.41 -3.39 -12.35
C ARG A 288 -5.84 -3.68 -11.88
N PHE A 289 -6.51 -2.69 -11.31
CA PHE A 289 -7.91 -2.81 -10.91
C PHE A 289 -8.83 -3.06 -12.10
N ASN A 290 -8.65 -2.34 -13.21
CA ASN A 290 -9.45 -2.51 -14.42
C ASN A 290 -9.21 -3.88 -15.07
N GLN A 291 -7.97 -4.37 -15.10
CA GLN A 291 -7.67 -5.72 -15.56
C GLN A 291 -8.39 -6.78 -14.73
N LEU A 292 -8.38 -6.62 -13.40
CA LEU A 292 -9.06 -7.55 -12.52
C LEU A 292 -10.58 -7.52 -12.72
N LYS A 293 -11.16 -6.32 -12.83
CA LYS A 293 -12.58 -6.14 -13.16
C LYS A 293 -12.93 -6.80 -14.50
N ALA A 294 -12.11 -6.60 -15.53
CA ALA A 294 -12.32 -7.20 -16.85
C ALA A 294 -12.28 -8.73 -16.78
N GLN A 295 -11.35 -9.32 -16.03
CA GLN A 295 -11.28 -10.77 -15.81
C GLN A 295 -12.55 -11.30 -15.13
N TYR A 296 -13.06 -10.61 -14.11
CA TYR A 296 -14.32 -11.00 -13.48
C TYR A 296 -15.54 -10.81 -14.38
N ALA A 297 -15.54 -9.81 -15.26
CA ALA A 297 -16.60 -9.59 -16.25
C ALA A 297 -16.63 -10.70 -17.31
N GLU A 298 -15.46 -11.08 -17.83
CA GLU A 298 -15.30 -12.19 -18.78
C GLU A 298 -15.79 -13.51 -18.15
N MET A 299 -15.37 -13.81 -16.92
CA MET A 299 -15.85 -15.00 -16.20
C MET A 299 -17.37 -15.02 -15.98
N ALA A 300 -18.01 -13.85 -15.85
CA ALA A 300 -19.46 -13.76 -15.69
C ALA A 300 -20.19 -13.97 -17.02
N GLU A 301 -19.69 -13.39 -18.12
CA GLU A 301 -20.27 -13.59 -19.46
C GLU A 301 -20.15 -15.06 -19.91
N ASP A 302 -19.05 -15.75 -19.59
CA ASP A 302 -18.86 -17.18 -19.88
C ASP A 302 -19.91 -18.12 -19.25
N ILE A 303 -20.60 -17.67 -18.21
CA ILE A 303 -21.52 -18.48 -17.38
C ILE A 303 -22.96 -18.00 -17.50
N LYS A 304 -23.19 -16.83 -18.10
CA LYS A 304 -24.46 -16.10 -18.10
C LYS A 304 -25.64 -16.88 -18.69
N ASP A 305 -25.40 -17.65 -19.75
CA ASP A 305 -26.43 -18.42 -20.45
C ASP A 305 -26.55 -19.87 -19.97
N ASP A 306 -25.76 -20.27 -18.95
CA ASP A 306 -25.79 -21.60 -18.37
C ASP A 306 -26.70 -21.62 -17.14
N ASP A 307 -27.98 -21.99 -17.33
CA ASP A 307 -28.98 -22.12 -16.28
C ASP A 307 -28.52 -23.02 -15.11
N SER A 308 -27.65 -24.00 -15.38
CA SER A 308 -27.13 -24.89 -14.33
C SER A 308 -26.15 -24.19 -13.37
N ARG A 309 -25.67 -23.00 -13.74
CA ARG A 309 -24.66 -22.22 -13.00
C ARG A 309 -25.15 -20.84 -12.60
N ARG A 310 -26.46 -20.65 -12.56
CA ARG A 310 -27.10 -19.37 -12.19
C ARG A 310 -26.64 -18.83 -10.84
N ASP A 311 -26.51 -19.68 -9.82
CA ASP A 311 -26.06 -19.27 -8.48
C ASP A 311 -24.62 -18.74 -8.49
N GLU A 312 -23.74 -19.37 -9.28
CA GLU A 312 -22.36 -18.93 -9.46
C GLU A 312 -22.29 -17.58 -10.19
N TYR A 313 -23.13 -17.40 -11.22
CA TYR A 313 -23.27 -16.12 -11.91
C TYR A 313 -23.73 -15.01 -10.96
N GLU A 314 -24.73 -15.26 -10.12
CA GLU A 314 -25.20 -14.29 -9.13
C GLU A 314 -24.12 -13.98 -8.08
N ALA A 315 -23.36 -14.97 -7.62
CA ALA A 315 -22.23 -14.77 -6.72
C ALA A 315 -21.12 -13.92 -7.36
N LEU A 316 -20.82 -14.13 -8.64
CA LEU A 316 -19.87 -13.31 -9.41
C LEU A 316 -20.35 -11.86 -9.52
N LEU A 317 -21.64 -11.63 -9.80
CA LEU A 317 -22.20 -10.28 -9.84
C LEU A 317 -22.11 -9.58 -8.48
N ARG A 318 -22.37 -10.29 -7.37
CA ARG A 318 -22.16 -9.75 -6.01
C ARG A 318 -20.71 -9.38 -5.78
N HIS A 319 -19.77 -10.24 -6.19
CA HIS A 319 -18.34 -9.99 -6.08
C HIS A 319 -17.90 -8.77 -6.90
N GLN A 320 -18.38 -8.62 -8.14
CA GLN A 320 -18.11 -7.46 -8.98
C GLN A 320 -18.60 -6.15 -8.35
N LYS A 321 -19.77 -6.14 -7.69
CA LYS A 321 -20.25 -4.94 -6.97
C LYS A 321 -19.31 -4.53 -5.82
N ILE A 322 -18.80 -5.50 -5.06
CA ILE A 322 -17.81 -5.24 -3.99
C ILE A 322 -16.52 -4.70 -4.58
N LEU A 323 -16.06 -5.32 -5.67
CA LEU A 323 -14.87 -4.90 -6.40
C LEU A 323 -15.02 -3.46 -6.91
N ASP A 324 -16.15 -3.11 -7.50
CA ASP A 324 -16.42 -1.76 -8.02
C ASP A 324 -16.37 -0.68 -6.93
N HIS A 325 -16.95 -0.98 -5.76
CA HIS A 325 -16.86 -0.08 -4.61
C HIS A 325 -15.41 0.13 -4.19
N ARG A 326 -14.64 -0.96 -4.07
CA ARG A 326 -13.22 -0.90 -3.69
C ARG A 326 -12.37 -0.16 -4.73
N ILE A 327 -12.58 -0.43 -6.02
CA ILE A 327 -11.88 0.25 -7.12
C ILE A 327 -12.15 1.76 -7.05
N ARG A 328 -13.39 2.17 -6.80
CA ARG A 328 -13.75 3.59 -6.68
C ARG A 328 -12.99 4.26 -5.53
N MET A 329 -12.97 3.64 -4.36
CA MET A 329 -12.27 4.16 -3.18
C MET A 329 -10.76 4.27 -3.41
N GLU A 330 -10.14 3.22 -3.96
CA GLU A 330 -8.71 3.23 -4.27
C GLU A 330 -8.37 4.25 -5.38
N THR A 331 -9.25 4.42 -6.37
CA THR A 331 -9.13 5.44 -7.42
C THR A 331 -9.13 6.85 -6.81
N TYR A 332 -10.08 7.15 -5.91
CA TYR A 332 -10.09 8.45 -5.23
C TYR A 332 -8.85 8.68 -4.36
N ARG A 333 -8.34 7.64 -3.69
CA ARG A 333 -7.10 7.73 -2.90
C ARG A 333 -5.90 8.09 -3.78
N VAL A 334 -5.72 7.40 -4.91
CA VAL A 334 -4.57 7.68 -5.81
C VAL A 334 -4.72 9.05 -6.49
N LEU A 335 -5.92 9.41 -6.93
CA LEU A 335 -6.18 10.73 -7.53
C LEU A 335 -5.97 11.87 -6.54
N THR A 336 -6.30 11.67 -5.26
CA THR A 336 -6.01 12.63 -4.19
C THR A 336 -4.51 12.88 -4.04
N THR A 337 -3.69 11.85 -4.23
CA THR A 337 -2.23 12.01 -4.21
C THR A 337 -1.77 12.89 -5.37
N VAL A 338 -2.29 12.67 -6.58
CA VAL A 338 -1.99 13.49 -7.78
C VAL A 338 -2.48 14.94 -7.60
N ALA A 339 -3.70 15.13 -7.10
CA ALA A 339 -4.26 16.45 -6.84
C ALA A 339 -3.43 17.21 -5.79
N THR A 340 -3.00 16.53 -4.73
CA THR A 340 -2.15 17.10 -3.67
C THR A 340 -0.80 17.55 -4.23
N THR A 341 -0.09 16.69 -4.96
CA THR A 341 1.22 17.05 -5.54
C THR A 341 1.11 18.16 -6.57
N THR A 342 0.02 18.19 -7.33
CA THR A 342 -0.30 19.27 -8.26
C THR A 342 -0.53 20.59 -7.53
N GLY A 343 -1.37 20.62 -6.49
CA GLY A 343 -1.61 21.81 -5.67
C GLY A 343 -0.34 22.34 -5.00
N VAL A 344 0.51 21.43 -4.52
CA VAL A 344 1.85 21.74 -3.99
C VAL A 344 2.73 22.39 -5.07
N CYS A 345 2.78 21.83 -6.28
CA CYS A 345 3.56 22.41 -7.37
C CYS A 345 3.05 23.80 -7.76
N LEU A 346 1.73 23.98 -7.91
CA LEU A 346 1.10 25.27 -8.21
C LEU A 346 1.40 26.32 -7.14
N GLY A 347 1.29 25.96 -5.87
CA GLY A 347 1.69 26.83 -4.76
C GLY A 347 3.14 27.26 -4.86
N PHE A 348 4.04 26.33 -5.22
CA PHE A 348 5.46 26.65 -5.40
C PHE A 348 5.74 27.54 -6.62
N ILE A 349 5.01 27.38 -7.73
CA ILE A 349 5.14 28.24 -8.91
C ILE A 349 4.85 29.71 -8.56
N LEU A 350 3.80 29.96 -7.78
CA LEU A 350 3.45 31.32 -7.33
C LEU A 350 4.48 31.94 -6.39
N MET A 351 5.38 31.12 -5.80
CA MET A 351 6.48 31.57 -4.95
C MET A 351 7.77 31.85 -5.72
N LEU A 352 7.81 31.66 -7.05
CA LEU A 352 9.02 31.89 -7.82
C LEU A 352 9.44 33.37 -7.79
N PRO A 353 10.75 33.67 -7.90
CA PRO A 353 11.27 35.02 -7.94
C PRO A 353 10.60 35.94 -8.97
N LEU A 354 10.10 35.37 -10.07
CA LEU A 354 9.34 36.08 -11.11
C LEU A 354 8.13 36.85 -10.57
N PHE A 355 7.49 36.34 -9.51
CA PHE A 355 6.29 36.95 -8.91
C PHE A 355 6.59 37.90 -7.74
N MET A 356 7.87 38.14 -7.42
CA MET A 356 8.27 38.99 -6.27
C MET A 356 7.96 40.48 -6.47
N ALA A 357 7.61 40.90 -7.69
CA ALA A 357 7.14 42.27 -7.96
C ALA A 357 5.86 42.61 -7.17
N ASN A 358 5.02 41.62 -6.84
CA ASN A 358 3.87 41.79 -5.98
C ASN A 358 3.97 40.83 -4.77
N PRO A 359 4.21 41.34 -3.54
CA PRO A 359 4.43 40.50 -2.38
C PRO A 359 3.21 39.66 -1.97
N LEU A 360 2.00 39.97 -2.46
CA LEU A 360 0.81 39.15 -2.23
C LEU A 360 0.86 37.81 -2.96
N ILE A 361 1.47 37.75 -4.15
CA ILE A 361 1.47 36.52 -4.97
C ILE A 361 2.27 35.39 -4.28
N PRO A 362 3.51 35.61 -3.80
CA PRO A 362 4.24 34.60 -3.04
C PRO A 362 3.54 34.16 -1.75
N VAL A 363 2.80 35.06 -1.08
CA VAL A 363 2.02 34.73 0.12
C VAL A 363 0.85 33.82 -0.22
N ILE A 364 0.09 34.12 -1.28
CA ILE A 364 -0.97 33.24 -1.78
C ILE A 364 -0.37 31.87 -2.17
N GLY A 365 0.77 31.88 -2.86
CA GLY A 365 1.51 30.67 -3.20
C GLY A 365 1.89 29.83 -1.98
N ALA A 366 2.44 30.46 -0.95
CA ALA A 366 2.85 29.77 0.28
C ALA A 366 1.66 29.24 1.10
N ILE A 367 0.53 29.96 1.12
CA ILE A 367 -0.72 29.50 1.73
C ILE A 367 -1.23 28.26 0.97
N LEU A 368 -1.29 28.31 -0.37
CA LEU A 368 -1.70 27.18 -1.19
C LEU A 368 -0.76 25.99 -1.01
N PHE A 369 0.55 26.24 -0.93
CA PHE A 369 1.57 25.22 -0.72
C PHE A 369 1.38 24.48 0.60
N LEU A 370 1.13 25.21 1.69
CA LEU A 370 0.87 24.63 3.01
C LEU A 370 -0.51 23.97 3.08
N SER A 371 -1.56 24.61 2.56
CA SER A 371 -2.93 24.10 2.62
C SER A 371 -3.09 22.80 1.83
N ALA A 372 -2.53 22.72 0.62
CA ALA A 372 -2.51 21.48 -0.17
C ALA A 372 -1.84 20.33 0.60
N THR A 373 -0.79 20.63 1.36
CA THR A 373 -0.10 19.64 2.20
C THR A 373 -0.98 19.09 3.31
N VAL A 374 -1.63 19.99 4.05
CA VAL A 374 -2.50 19.62 5.16
C VAL A 374 -3.73 18.88 4.63
N ALA A 375 -4.34 19.38 3.56
CA ALA A 375 -5.47 18.73 2.90
C ALA A 375 -5.10 17.32 2.41
N GLY A 376 -3.93 17.15 1.78
CA GLY A 376 -3.46 15.84 1.34
C GLY A 376 -3.23 14.87 2.50
N PHE A 377 -2.68 15.34 3.62
CA PHE A 377 -2.52 14.53 4.84
C PHE A 377 -3.87 14.10 5.43
N LEU A 378 -4.81 15.05 5.59
CA LEU A 378 -6.15 14.78 6.11
C LEU A 378 -6.95 13.86 5.18
N ALA A 379 -6.86 14.06 3.87
CA ALA A 379 -7.54 13.22 2.90
C ALA A 379 -6.96 11.79 2.92
N THR A 380 -5.64 11.65 3.05
CA THR A 380 -5.00 10.33 3.19
C THR A 380 -5.49 9.61 4.46
N ARG A 381 -5.57 10.31 5.60
CA ARG A 381 -6.17 9.82 6.85
C ARG A 381 -7.62 9.35 6.65
N TYR A 382 -8.43 10.20 6.02
CA TYR A 382 -9.83 9.90 5.74
C TYR A 382 -9.99 8.63 4.89
N PHE A 383 -9.20 8.46 3.83
CA PHE A 383 -9.26 7.25 3.00
C PHE A 383 -8.71 6.01 3.70
N GLU A 384 -7.72 6.16 4.60
CA GLU A 384 -7.25 5.04 5.43
C GLU A 384 -8.36 4.56 6.39
N GLU A 385 -9.12 5.48 7.00
CA GLU A 385 -10.21 5.17 7.92
C GLU A 385 -11.42 4.54 7.22
N GLN A 386 -11.72 4.98 5.99
CA GLN A 386 -12.80 4.43 5.17
C GLN A 386 -12.43 3.10 4.48
N ARG A 387 -11.19 2.63 4.62
CA ARG A 387 -10.76 1.39 3.98
C ARG A 387 -11.51 0.20 4.58
N PRO A 388 -12.14 -0.66 3.76
CA PRO A 388 -12.76 -1.89 4.25
C PRO A 388 -11.78 -2.72 5.09
N ARG A 389 -12.23 -3.20 6.25
CA ARG A 389 -11.43 -4.10 7.09
C ARG A 389 -11.35 -5.46 6.40
N ASP A 390 -10.21 -5.73 5.77
CA ASP A 390 -9.98 -7.00 5.06
C ASP A 390 -9.63 -8.17 6.00
N GLN A 391 -9.57 -7.96 7.32
CA GLN A 391 -9.10 -8.98 8.26
C GLN A 391 -10.24 -9.48 9.16
N LEU A 392 -10.53 -10.78 9.04
CA LEU A 392 -11.31 -11.50 10.04
C LEU A 392 -10.50 -11.57 11.34
N GLN A 393 -11.16 -11.31 12.47
CA GLN A 393 -10.56 -11.40 13.80
C GLN A 393 -11.16 -12.57 14.56
N LEU A 394 -10.35 -13.25 15.37
CA LEU A 394 -10.85 -14.27 16.28
C LEU A 394 -11.68 -13.61 17.40
N PRO A 395 -12.84 -14.18 17.77
CA PRO A 395 -13.75 -13.60 18.76
C PRO A 395 -13.17 -13.43 20.17
N GLN A 396 -11.99 -14.01 20.46
CA GLN A 396 -11.37 -13.97 21.77
C GLN A 396 -10.07 -13.17 21.86
N SER A 397 -9.72 -12.33 20.86
CA SER A 397 -8.54 -11.47 20.99
C SER A 397 -8.90 -10.21 21.80
N PRO A 398 -8.65 -10.13 23.13
CA PRO A 398 -9.18 -9.08 24.00
C PRO A 398 -8.41 -7.75 23.81
N LYS A 399 -7.45 -7.75 22.91
CA LYS A 399 -6.70 -6.59 22.43
C LYS A 399 -6.60 -6.77 20.93
N ALA A 400 -7.58 -6.27 20.19
CA ALA A 400 -7.40 -6.07 18.76
C ALA A 400 -6.14 -5.21 18.59
N GLU A 401 -5.02 -5.84 18.23
CA GLU A 401 -3.89 -5.11 17.65
C GLU A 401 -4.49 -4.38 16.46
N LYS A 402 -4.64 -3.05 16.57
CA LYS A 402 -5.08 -2.22 15.45
C LYS A 402 -4.26 -2.64 14.23
N PRO A 403 -4.88 -2.85 13.06
CA PRO A 403 -4.16 -3.24 11.87
C PRO A 403 -3.00 -2.26 11.70
N GLY A 404 -1.78 -2.77 11.86
CA GLY A 404 -0.60 -1.92 11.81
C GLY A 404 -0.55 -1.21 10.46
N ILE A 405 0.06 -0.02 10.44
CA ILE A 405 0.37 0.87 9.30
C ILE A 405 0.89 0.14 8.04
N ALA A 406 1.26 -1.14 8.15
CA ALA A 406 1.98 -1.95 7.18
C ALA A 406 1.23 -3.19 6.65
N SER A 407 -0.06 -3.42 6.96
CA SER A 407 -0.76 -4.65 6.51
C SER A 407 -1.10 -4.68 5.01
N SER A 408 -0.98 -3.54 4.31
CA SER A 408 -1.15 -3.49 2.86
C SER A 408 0.21 -3.28 2.19
N PRO A 409 0.66 -4.21 1.31
CA PRO A 409 1.89 -4.04 0.53
C PRO A 409 1.87 -2.82 -0.41
N TYR A 410 0.71 -2.14 -0.51
CA TYR A 410 0.46 -0.99 -1.36
C TYR A 410 0.42 0.37 -0.64
N LEU A 411 0.51 0.43 0.70
CA LEU A 411 0.37 1.71 1.43
C LEU A 411 1.70 2.32 1.92
N PHE A 412 1.74 3.64 1.81
CA PHE A 412 2.88 4.54 2.07
C PHE A 412 2.66 5.52 3.21
N PHE A 413 1.44 5.64 3.72
CA PHE A 413 1.13 6.52 4.83
C PHE A 413 0.13 5.79 5.72
N SER A 414 0.44 5.77 7.01
CA SER A 414 -0.51 5.66 8.11
C SER A 414 0.21 6.11 9.38
N SER A 415 -0.51 6.80 10.27
CA SER A 415 -0.03 7.34 11.54
C SER A 415 -0.96 6.81 12.60
N ASN A 416 -0.37 6.15 13.59
CA ASN A 416 -1.10 5.59 14.70
C ASN A 416 -1.42 6.73 15.68
N ASP A 417 -2.66 7.21 15.71
CA ASP A 417 -3.18 7.92 16.88
C ASP A 417 -4.71 7.78 17.03
N ARG A 418 -5.11 7.49 18.28
CA ARG A 418 -6.41 7.58 19.01
C ARG A 418 -7.60 8.28 18.30
N LYS A 419 -8.88 7.87 18.44
CA LYS A 419 -9.72 7.59 19.65
C LYS A 419 -11.04 6.89 19.24
N GLU A 420 -11.64 6.14 20.17
CA GLU A 420 -13.04 5.66 20.27
C GLU A 420 -13.80 5.26 18.99
N ASP A 421 -14.09 3.96 18.87
CA ASP A 421 -15.00 3.39 17.88
C ASP A 421 -16.38 4.06 18.00
N LYS A 422 -16.68 4.98 17.08
CA LYS A 422 -18.06 5.16 16.64
C LYS A 422 -18.36 3.97 15.74
N GLU A 423 -19.37 3.17 16.11
CA GLU A 423 -20.06 2.31 15.15
C GLU A 423 -20.50 3.21 14.00
N ILE A 424 -19.74 3.18 12.91
CA ILE A 424 -20.21 3.69 11.63
C ILE A 424 -21.14 2.58 11.15
N ASP A 425 -22.43 2.76 11.41
CA ASP A 425 -23.46 2.02 10.69
C ASP A 425 -23.21 2.28 9.21
N PHE A 426 -22.67 1.27 8.53
CA PHE A 426 -22.75 1.20 7.08
C PHE A 426 -24.24 1.02 6.78
N GLU A 427 -24.94 2.14 6.59
CA GLU A 427 -26.26 2.16 5.96
C GLU A 427 -26.02 1.71 4.51
N PHE A 428 -25.96 0.39 4.35
CA PHE A 428 -25.90 -0.25 3.05
C PHE A 428 -27.26 0.00 2.44
N ASP A 429 -27.33 0.89 1.46
CA ASP A 429 -28.58 1.21 0.78
C ASP A 429 -29.08 -0.05 0.05
N GLU A 430 -29.94 -0.81 0.73
CA GLU A 430 -30.57 -2.02 0.20
C GLU A 430 -31.41 -1.72 -1.04
N THR A 431 -31.76 -0.45 -1.29
CA THR A 431 -32.48 -0.04 -2.51
C THR A 431 -31.64 -0.19 -3.79
N LEU A 432 -30.32 -0.39 -3.67
CA LEU A 432 -29.42 -0.71 -4.78
C LEU A 432 -29.31 -2.22 -5.08
N LEU A 433 -30.01 -3.07 -4.33
CA LEU A 433 -30.18 -4.48 -4.67
C LEU A 433 -31.33 -4.61 -5.69
N PRO A 434 -31.13 -5.28 -6.83
CA PRO A 434 -32.24 -5.60 -7.73
C PRO A 434 -33.24 -6.45 -6.95
N GLN A 435 -34.47 -5.96 -6.86
CA GLN A 435 -35.60 -6.73 -6.35
C GLN A 435 -35.70 -8.01 -7.18
N PRO A 436 -35.93 -9.18 -6.57
CA PRO A 436 -36.18 -10.40 -7.32
C PRO A 436 -37.33 -10.11 -8.29
N MET A 437 -37.08 -10.28 -9.59
CA MET A 437 -38.16 -10.20 -10.58
C MET A 437 -39.13 -11.33 -10.28
N SER A 438 -40.30 -10.97 -9.74
CA SER A 438 -41.43 -11.86 -9.45
C SER A 438 -42.05 -12.41 -10.72
#